data_AF-A0A0G2F5L1-F1
#
_entry.id   AF-A0A0G2F5L1-F1
#
_cell.length_a   1.000
_cell.length_b   1.000
_cell.length_c   1.000
_cell.angle_alpha   90.00
_cell.angle_beta   90.00
_cell.angle_gamma   90.00
#
_symmetry.space_group_name_H-M   'P 1'
#
loop_
_entity.id
_entity.type
_entity.pdbx_description
1 polymer ?
#
loop_
_entity_poly.entity_id
_entity_poly.type
_entity_poly.pdbx_seq_one_letter_code
_entity_poly.pdbx_strand_id
1 'polypeptide(L)'
;MCRFLVYKGSDEILLSKLILEPCHSILRQSFDSRLRLDTRRGANNADGFGIGYYTSPKLGAEPCIFTSTTPAWNDPNLQRIASKTASNLIFAHVRATTEGSTSPDNCHPFENGSLMWMHNGGLGGWKHIKRRLAERLADKWYLGVRGGTDSEWAFALFLDTLERMGVDPSSSPKKGFGPMVLRKAMLKTIAQINDLIDQIPESTLHSENIDTRSLLNFCVSDGHSIICTRYINSSTDEAASLYYSSGTQWETRQHDDNENYQMKRRDKGADVVLVSSEPLTFERGQTETMRNSTLGSYSLTVLQKIGSTSLPTPS
;
A
#
# COMPACT_ATOMS: atom_id res chain seq x y z
N MET A 1 2.04 -12.72 2.70
CA MET A 1 1.88 -11.43 2.00
C MET A 1 0.43 -11.02 2.02
N CYS A 2 0.16 -9.80 2.50
CA CYS A 2 -1.16 -9.19 2.58
C CYS A 2 -1.75 -8.88 1.20
N ARG A 3 -2.98 -8.39 1.11
CA ARG A 3 -3.55 -7.76 -0.11
C ARG A 3 -4.07 -6.37 0.25
N PHE A 4 -3.98 -5.41 -0.67
CA PHE A 4 -4.58 -4.10 -0.51
C PHE A 4 -5.29 -3.61 -1.77
N LEU A 5 -6.14 -2.61 -1.56
CA LEU A 5 -6.86 -1.83 -2.55
C LEU A 5 -6.76 -0.35 -2.19
N VAL A 6 -6.57 0.50 -3.20
CA VAL A 6 -6.79 1.95 -3.09
C VAL A 6 -7.66 2.42 -4.25
N TYR A 7 -8.62 3.27 -3.94
CA TYR A 7 -9.46 3.99 -4.89
C TYR A 7 -9.26 5.50 -4.73
N LYS A 8 -9.25 6.21 -5.86
CA LYS A 8 -9.44 7.66 -5.91
C LYS A 8 -10.34 8.03 -7.07
N GLY A 9 -11.38 8.83 -6.80
CA GLY A 9 -12.35 9.32 -7.78
C GLY A 9 -12.52 10.84 -7.72
N SER A 10 -13.15 11.40 -8.76
CA SER A 10 -13.77 12.73 -8.71
C SER A 10 -15.00 12.74 -7.79
N ASP A 11 -15.79 11.68 -7.87
CA ASP A 11 -17.02 11.47 -7.11
C ASP A 11 -16.82 10.47 -5.99
N GLU A 12 -17.66 10.57 -4.95
CA GLU A 12 -17.67 9.59 -3.87
C GLU A 12 -18.24 8.25 -4.36
N ILE A 13 -17.63 7.17 -3.92
CA ILE A 13 -18.15 5.81 -4.11
C ILE A 13 -18.41 5.15 -2.77
N LEU A 14 -19.51 4.39 -2.69
CA LEU A 14 -19.77 3.52 -1.55
C LEU A 14 -18.63 2.51 -1.38
N LEU A 15 -18.16 2.36 -0.15
CA LEU A 15 -17.11 1.40 0.20
C LEU A 15 -17.49 -0.03 -0.22
N SER A 16 -18.77 -0.42 -0.12
CA SER A 16 -19.25 -1.76 -0.47
C SER A 16 -18.97 -2.13 -1.94
N LYS A 17 -19.06 -1.17 -2.87
CA LYS A 17 -18.81 -1.35 -4.32
C LYS A 17 -17.36 -1.66 -4.68
N LEU A 18 -16.46 -1.50 -3.71
CA LEU A 18 -15.04 -1.79 -3.84
C LEU A 18 -14.63 -2.97 -2.95
N ILE A 19 -15.15 -3.00 -1.72
CA ILE A 19 -14.66 -3.86 -0.65
C ILE A 19 -15.40 -5.19 -0.60
N LEU A 20 -16.72 -5.18 -0.86
CA LEU A 20 -17.59 -6.35 -0.64
C LEU A 20 -18.03 -6.96 -1.97
N GLU A 21 -18.61 -6.13 -2.83
CA GLU A 21 -19.47 -6.57 -3.94
C GLU A 21 -18.73 -7.12 -5.17
N PRO A 22 -17.53 -6.63 -5.56
CA PRO A 22 -16.84 -7.20 -6.72
C PRO A 22 -16.57 -8.70 -6.58
N CYS A 23 -16.68 -9.45 -7.68
CA CYS A 23 -16.48 -10.91 -7.70
C CYS A 23 -15.12 -11.34 -7.12
N HIS A 24 -14.09 -10.50 -7.28
CA HIS A 24 -12.77 -10.68 -6.67
C HIS A 24 -12.41 -9.50 -5.74
N SER A 25 -13.37 -9.07 -4.93
CA SER A 25 -13.23 -7.99 -3.96
C SER A 25 -12.10 -8.21 -2.95
N ILE A 26 -11.70 -7.15 -2.24
CA ILE A 26 -10.69 -7.29 -1.17
C ILE A 26 -11.19 -8.23 -0.06
N LEU A 27 -12.51 -8.28 0.20
CA LEU A 27 -13.13 -9.28 1.05
C LEU A 27 -12.90 -10.68 0.50
N ARG A 28 -13.15 -10.94 -0.79
CA ARG A 28 -12.89 -12.25 -1.39
C ARG A 28 -11.42 -12.64 -1.30
N GLN A 29 -10.53 -11.71 -1.58
CA GLN A 29 -9.08 -11.89 -1.47
C GLN A 29 -8.63 -12.21 -0.04
N SER A 30 -9.44 -11.94 0.99
CA SER A 30 -9.11 -12.32 2.36
C SER A 30 -9.15 -13.84 2.61
N PHE A 31 -9.86 -14.62 1.80
CA PHE A 31 -9.90 -16.09 1.92
C PHE A 31 -9.69 -16.84 0.59
N ASP A 32 -9.56 -16.12 -0.53
CA ASP A 32 -9.36 -16.66 -1.87
C ASP A 32 -8.43 -15.71 -2.68
N SER A 33 -7.21 -15.47 -2.18
CA SER A 33 -6.15 -14.74 -2.91
C SER A 33 -5.51 -15.67 -3.96
N ARG A 34 -5.48 -15.25 -5.22
CA ARG A 34 -5.07 -16.10 -6.36
C ARG A 34 -3.70 -15.76 -6.93
N LEU A 35 -3.20 -14.55 -6.69
CA LEU A 35 -1.94 -14.04 -7.26
C LEU A 35 -0.87 -13.79 -6.19
N ARG A 36 -0.90 -14.55 -5.10
CA ARG A 36 0.10 -14.54 -4.04
C ARG A 36 1.32 -15.36 -4.46
N LEU A 37 2.53 -14.80 -4.34
CA LEU A 37 3.78 -15.52 -4.63
C LEU A 37 4.06 -16.66 -3.63
N ASP A 38 3.85 -16.43 -2.34
CA ASP A 38 4.06 -17.47 -1.31
C ASP A 38 2.80 -18.32 -1.13
N THR A 39 2.82 -19.53 -1.70
CA THR A 39 1.73 -20.50 -1.62
C THR A 39 1.75 -21.34 -0.33
N ARG A 40 2.83 -21.29 0.47
CA ARG A 40 3.02 -22.16 1.64
C ARG A 40 2.07 -21.85 2.80
N ARG A 41 1.58 -20.61 2.89
CA ARG A 41 0.68 -20.13 3.97
C ARG A 41 -0.80 -20.17 3.57
N GLY A 42 -1.16 -20.92 2.53
CA GLY A 42 -2.50 -20.95 1.96
C GLY A 42 -2.89 -19.63 1.29
N ALA A 43 -4.16 -19.52 0.87
CA ALA A 43 -4.68 -18.34 0.16
C ALA A 43 -5.25 -17.24 1.08
N ASN A 44 -5.22 -17.44 2.40
CA ASN A 44 -5.97 -16.60 3.34
C ASN A 44 -5.14 -15.41 3.87
N ASN A 45 -5.80 -14.27 4.05
CA ASN A 45 -5.37 -13.08 4.80
C ASN A 45 -6.33 -12.93 6.00
N ALA A 46 -6.16 -13.80 7.00
CA ALA A 46 -7.08 -13.98 8.11
C ALA A 46 -6.75 -13.16 9.36
N ASP A 47 -5.59 -12.49 9.38
CA ASP A 47 -4.99 -11.95 10.61
C ASP A 47 -5.41 -10.51 10.90
N GLY A 48 -6.55 -10.12 10.34
CA GLY A 48 -7.14 -8.80 10.45
C GLY A 48 -7.31 -8.09 9.11
N PHE A 49 -7.96 -6.94 9.17
CA PHE A 49 -8.15 -6.03 8.06
C PHE A 49 -8.15 -4.59 8.56
N GLY A 50 -8.10 -3.66 7.62
CA GLY A 50 -8.49 -2.29 7.89
C GLY A 50 -8.97 -1.57 6.65
N ILE A 51 -9.77 -0.55 6.89
CA ILE A 51 -10.27 0.39 5.91
C ILE A 51 -9.91 1.79 6.39
N GLY A 52 -9.50 2.64 5.45
CA GLY A 52 -9.23 4.04 5.72
C GLY A 52 -9.84 4.88 4.61
N TYR A 53 -10.44 6.01 4.95
CA TYR A 53 -11.07 6.88 3.95
C TYR A 53 -11.05 8.33 4.40
N TYR A 54 -10.86 9.24 3.45
CA TYR A 54 -10.96 10.67 3.75
C TYR A 54 -12.44 11.07 3.78
N THR A 55 -12.74 12.01 4.68
CA THR A 55 -14.10 12.51 4.88
C THR A 55 -14.20 13.96 4.45
N SER A 56 -15.37 14.58 4.68
CA SER A 56 -15.54 16.01 4.42
C SER A 56 -14.46 16.83 5.15
N PRO A 57 -13.85 17.84 4.50
CA PRO A 57 -12.86 18.72 5.14
C PRO A 57 -13.38 19.43 6.42
N LYS A 58 -14.69 19.42 6.65
CA LYS A 58 -15.31 19.94 7.89
C LYS A 58 -15.03 19.07 9.11
N LEU A 59 -14.66 17.80 8.94
CA LEU A 59 -14.40 16.84 10.01
C LEU A 59 -12.91 16.72 10.37
N GLY A 60 -12.02 17.34 9.59
CA GLY A 60 -10.57 17.22 9.74
C GLY A 60 -9.89 16.94 8.39
N ALA A 61 -8.57 16.94 8.40
CA ALA A 61 -7.77 16.53 7.25
C ALA A 61 -7.28 15.08 7.37
N GLU A 62 -7.35 14.54 8.58
CA GLU A 62 -7.03 13.19 8.96
C GLU A 62 -8.03 12.20 8.31
N PRO A 63 -7.55 11.03 7.84
CA PRO A 63 -8.45 9.98 7.40
C PRO A 63 -9.22 9.39 8.59
N CYS A 64 -10.37 8.78 8.31
CA CYS A 64 -11.04 7.92 9.27
C CYS A 64 -10.54 6.49 9.06
N ILE A 65 -10.00 5.85 10.11
CA ILE A 65 -9.49 4.48 10.05
C ILE A 65 -10.35 3.55 10.92
N PHE A 66 -10.71 2.40 10.35
CA PHE A 66 -11.29 1.27 11.07
C PHE A 66 -10.45 0.02 10.81
N THR A 67 -9.83 -0.51 11.87
CA THR A 67 -9.06 -1.76 11.85
C THR A 67 -9.68 -2.79 12.77
N SER A 68 -9.49 -4.07 12.43
CA SER A 68 -9.88 -5.19 13.26
C SER A 68 -8.90 -6.34 13.09
N THR A 69 -8.69 -7.12 14.14
CA THR A 69 -7.93 -8.37 14.10
C THR A 69 -8.78 -9.57 13.69
N THR A 70 -10.11 -9.41 13.58
CA THR A 70 -10.97 -10.48 13.09
C THR A 70 -10.82 -10.64 11.57
N PRO A 71 -11.00 -11.85 11.02
CA PRO A 71 -11.03 -12.02 9.59
C PRO A 71 -12.14 -11.19 8.93
N ALA A 72 -11.84 -10.52 7.81
CA ALA A 72 -12.77 -9.59 7.14
C ALA A 72 -14.11 -10.24 6.77
N TRP A 73 -14.09 -11.51 6.34
CA TRP A 73 -15.30 -12.26 5.95
C TRP A 73 -16.26 -12.54 7.11
N ASN A 74 -15.80 -12.40 8.35
CA ASN A 74 -16.59 -12.69 9.55
C ASN A 74 -16.85 -11.43 10.40
N ASP A 75 -16.60 -10.23 9.86
CA ASP A 75 -16.84 -8.98 10.57
C ASP A 75 -18.14 -8.30 10.09
N PRO A 76 -19.23 -8.31 10.89
CA PRO A 76 -20.48 -7.66 10.51
C PRO A 76 -20.39 -6.13 10.55
N ASN A 77 -19.45 -5.54 11.30
CA ASN A 77 -19.25 -4.10 11.32
C ASN A 77 -18.61 -3.61 10.02
N LEU A 78 -17.72 -4.39 9.41
CA LEU A 78 -17.23 -4.11 8.06
C LEU A 78 -18.38 -3.98 7.06
N GLN A 79 -19.35 -4.90 7.09
CA GLN A 79 -20.51 -4.85 6.20
C GLN A 79 -21.40 -3.62 6.46
N ARG A 80 -21.66 -3.31 7.74
CA ARG A 80 -22.46 -2.14 8.15
C ARG A 80 -21.81 -0.82 7.73
N ILE A 81 -20.51 -0.67 7.96
CA ILE A 81 -19.77 0.54 7.61
C ILE A 81 -19.69 0.69 6.10
N ALA A 82 -19.30 -0.37 5.39
CA ALA A 82 -19.08 -0.30 3.94
C ALA A 82 -20.36 0.00 3.14
N SER A 83 -21.53 -0.44 3.63
CA SER A 83 -22.83 -0.19 2.98
C SER A 83 -23.41 1.22 3.19
N LYS A 84 -22.82 2.01 4.10
CA LYS A 84 -23.33 3.35 4.46
C LYS A 84 -22.29 4.46 4.40
N THR A 85 -21.06 4.13 4.00
CA THR A 85 -19.96 5.09 3.91
C THR A 85 -19.54 5.25 2.47
N ALA A 86 -19.46 6.48 2.00
CA ALA A 86 -18.92 6.83 0.70
C ALA A 86 -17.73 7.78 0.86
N SER A 87 -16.76 7.68 -0.05
CA SER A 87 -15.61 8.58 -0.08
C SER A 87 -15.01 8.60 -1.48
N ASN A 88 -14.31 9.69 -1.81
CA ASN A 88 -13.58 9.84 -3.05
C ASN A 88 -12.15 9.27 -2.95
N LEU A 89 -11.67 8.88 -1.76
CA LEU A 89 -10.34 8.31 -1.56
C LEU A 89 -10.37 7.26 -0.44
N ILE A 90 -10.22 5.99 -0.83
CA ILE A 90 -10.45 4.83 0.04
C ILE A 90 -9.25 3.89 -0.03
N PHE A 91 -8.79 3.45 1.13
CA PHE A 91 -7.79 2.41 1.34
C PHE A 91 -8.48 1.21 1.98
N ALA A 92 -8.14 0.00 1.54
CA ALA A 92 -8.57 -1.24 2.18
C ALA A 92 -7.43 -2.26 2.16
N HIS A 93 -7.24 -2.98 3.26
CA HIS A 93 -6.14 -3.92 3.42
C HIS A 93 -6.59 -5.14 4.22
N VAL A 94 -6.15 -6.33 3.78
CA VAL A 94 -6.38 -7.59 4.48
C VAL A 94 -5.03 -8.23 4.80
N ARG A 95 -4.84 -8.57 6.07
CA ARG A 95 -3.53 -8.90 6.65
C ARG A 95 -3.26 -10.40 6.62
N ALA A 96 -2.03 -10.74 6.22
CA ALA A 96 -1.42 -12.04 6.44
C ALA A 96 -0.09 -11.82 7.18
N THR A 97 -0.06 -12.17 8.47
CA THR A 97 1.01 -11.84 9.42
C THR A 97 2.35 -12.39 8.95
N THR A 98 3.26 -11.51 8.56
CA THR A 98 4.69 -11.84 8.35
C THR A 98 5.48 -11.53 9.61
N GLU A 99 5.22 -10.37 10.22
CA GLU A 99 5.87 -9.83 11.41
C GLU A 99 4.83 -9.26 12.38
N GLY A 100 5.20 -9.18 13.65
CA GLY A 100 4.35 -8.67 14.74
C GLY A 100 3.25 -9.65 15.19
N SER A 101 2.64 -9.37 16.33
CA SER A 101 1.51 -10.14 16.85
C SER A 101 0.20 -9.77 16.12
N THR A 102 -0.86 -10.53 16.39
CA THR A 102 -2.23 -10.15 16.00
C THR A 102 -2.72 -9.06 16.95
N SER A 103 -2.52 -7.80 16.56
CA SER A 103 -2.96 -6.59 17.28
C SER A 103 -3.55 -5.59 16.27
N PRO A 104 -4.57 -4.79 16.65
CA PRO A 104 -5.06 -3.70 15.81
C PRO A 104 -3.96 -2.73 15.37
N ASP A 105 -2.95 -2.49 16.22
CA ASP A 105 -1.79 -1.63 15.91
C ASP A 105 -0.89 -2.20 14.79
N ASN A 106 -1.08 -3.47 14.41
CA ASN A 106 -0.35 -4.10 13.31
C ASN A 106 -1.20 -4.21 12.03
N CYS A 107 -2.43 -3.71 12.05
CA CYS A 107 -3.32 -3.70 10.90
C CYS A 107 -3.20 -2.38 10.14
N HIS A 108 -2.98 -2.50 8.83
CA HIS A 108 -3.02 -1.37 7.93
C HIS A 108 -4.47 -0.88 7.72
N PRO A 109 -4.67 0.40 7.31
CA PRO A 109 -3.64 1.41 7.08
C PRO A 109 -3.11 2.05 8.37
N PHE A 110 -1.91 2.65 8.28
CA PHE A 110 -1.35 3.53 9.33
C PHE A 110 -1.60 5.00 8.96
N GLU A 111 -1.57 5.90 9.94
CA GLU A 111 -1.78 7.34 9.73
C GLU A 111 -0.83 8.24 10.54
N ASN A 112 -0.57 9.44 10.01
CA ASN A 112 0.01 10.55 10.74
C ASN A 112 -0.47 11.87 10.12
N GLY A 113 -1.27 12.65 10.85
CA GLY A 113 -1.91 13.84 10.29
C GLY A 113 -2.77 13.47 9.08
N SER A 114 -2.63 14.20 7.97
CA SER A 114 -3.34 13.88 6.73
C SER A 114 -2.70 12.75 5.90
N LEU A 115 -1.66 12.08 6.39
CA LEU A 115 -1.00 10.99 5.66
C LEU A 115 -1.58 9.64 6.06
N MET A 116 -1.86 8.79 5.06
CA MET A 116 -2.30 7.41 5.23
C MET A 116 -1.36 6.46 4.48
N TRP A 117 -0.99 5.33 5.08
CA TRP A 117 0.04 4.40 4.58
C TRP A 117 -0.40 2.93 4.58
N MET A 118 -0.06 2.20 3.52
CA MET A 118 -0.18 0.74 3.43
C MET A 118 1.07 0.10 2.86
N HIS A 119 1.32 -1.15 3.27
CA HIS A 119 2.39 -1.99 2.74
C HIS A 119 1.88 -3.41 2.47
N ASN A 120 2.21 -3.93 1.29
CA ASN A 120 2.10 -5.36 0.97
C ASN A 120 3.47 -5.92 0.59
N GLY A 121 4.04 -6.69 1.52
CA GLY A 121 5.31 -7.34 1.34
C GLY A 121 6.05 -7.44 2.66
N GLY A 122 7.35 -7.17 2.64
CA GLY A 122 8.22 -7.26 3.81
C GLY A 122 9.58 -6.63 3.54
N LEU A 123 10.23 -6.15 4.61
CA LEU A 123 11.61 -5.69 4.56
C LEU A 123 12.56 -6.88 4.77
N GLY A 124 13.45 -7.12 3.81
CA GLY A 124 14.45 -8.19 3.88
C GLY A 124 15.42 -8.00 5.04
N GLY A 125 15.87 -9.10 5.64
CA GLY A 125 16.80 -9.06 6.76
C GLY A 125 16.29 -8.27 7.97
N TRP A 126 14.96 -8.15 8.17
CA TRP A 126 14.33 -7.28 9.16
C TRP A 126 15.00 -7.30 10.55
N LYS A 127 15.28 -8.50 11.07
CA LYS A 127 15.93 -8.70 12.38
C LYS A 127 17.31 -8.04 12.49
N HIS A 128 18.04 -7.88 11.38
CA HIS A 128 19.40 -7.32 11.31
C HIS A 128 19.42 -5.84 10.93
N ILE A 129 18.31 -5.30 10.40
CA ILE A 129 18.22 -3.88 10.05
C ILE A 129 17.41 -3.06 11.06
N LYS A 130 16.49 -3.67 11.82
CA LYS A 130 15.57 -2.97 12.73
C LYS A 130 16.28 -2.01 13.68
N ARG A 131 17.36 -2.44 14.34
CA ARG A 131 18.12 -1.61 15.29
C ARG A 131 18.71 -0.37 14.59
N ARG A 132 19.38 -0.56 13.46
CA ARG A 132 20.01 0.52 12.69
C ARG A 132 18.99 1.44 12.03
N LEU A 133 17.82 0.92 11.66
CA LEU A 133 16.70 1.74 11.19
C LEU A 133 16.21 2.64 12.33
N ALA A 134 15.98 2.07 13.52
CA ALA A 134 15.55 2.83 14.69
C ALA A 134 16.52 3.95 15.06
N GLU A 135 17.84 3.69 15.02
CA GLU A 135 18.89 4.68 15.28
C GLU A 135 18.91 5.86 14.29
N ARG A 136 18.31 5.71 13.11
CA ARG A 136 18.21 6.79 12.11
C ARG A 136 17.03 7.72 12.32
N LEU A 137 15.99 7.26 13.03
CA LEU A 137 14.79 8.05 13.23
C LEU A 137 15.04 9.14 14.28
N ALA A 138 14.49 10.33 14.04
CA ALA A 138 14.32 11.29 15.13
C ALA A 138 13.37 10.72 16.20
N ASP A 139 13.57 11.12 17.46
CA ASP A 139 12.84 10.60 18.62
C ASP A 139 11.33 10.59 18.42
N LYS A 140 10.75 11.66 17.84
CA LYS A 140 9.31 11.74 17.61
C LYS A 140 8.77 10.65 16.69
N TRP A 141 9.52 10.21 15.69
CA TRP A 141 9.09 9.16 14.76
C TRP A 141 9.35 7.79 15.34
N TYR A 142 10.44 7.61 16.09
CA TYR A 142 10.71 6.39 16.84
C TYR A 142 9.60 6.13 17.88
N LEU A 143 9.26 7.14 18.68
CA LEU A 143 8.22 7.07 19.71
C LEU A 143 6.79 7.00 19.14
N GLY A 144 6.63 7.36 17.85
CA GLY A 144 5.35 7.28 17.15
C GLY A 144 4.95 5.86 16.73
N VAL A 145 5.91 4.92 16.70
CA VAL A 145 5.65 3.51 16.36
C VAL A 145 4.94 2.82 17.54
N ARG A 146 3.75 2.24 17.29
CA ARG A 146 2.92 1.58 18.31
C ARG A 146 2.94 0.06 18.18
N GLY A 147 2.93 -0.44 16.96
CA GLY A 147 2.99 -1.85 16.63
C GLY A 147 4.42 -2.40 16.51
N GLY A 148 4.50 -3.61 15.96
CA GLY A 148 5.74 -4.39 15.84
C GLY A 148 6.15 -4.71 14.41
N THR A 149 5.38 -4.25 13.41
CA THR A 149 5.59 -4.62 12.00
C THR A 149 6.69 -3.80 11.34
N ASP A 150 7.49 -4.45 10.49
CA ASP A 150 8.41 -3.78 9.56
C ASP A 150 7.73 -2.68 8.72
N SER A 151 6.44 -2.85 8.46
CA SER A 151 5.59 -1.97 7.66
C SER A 151 5.34 -0.61 8.33
N GLU A 152 5.11 -0.60 9.64
CA GLU A 152 4.97 0.63 10.43
C GLU A 152 6.32 1.33 10.62
N TRP A 153 7.40 0.55 10.83
CA TRP A 153 8.76 1.10 10.89
C TRP A 153 9.17 1.73 9.55
N ALA A 154 8.75 1.16 8.42
CA ALA A 154 8.95 1.77 7.10
C ALA A 154 8.15 3.08 6.95
N PHE A 155 6.95 3.17 7.53
CA PHE A 155 6.19 4.42 7.57
C PHE A 155 6.87 5.47 8.44
N ALA A 156 7.37 5.10 9.63
CA ALA A 156 8.14 6.02 10.47
C ALA A 156 9.39 6.57 9.76
N LEU A 157 10.10 5.71 9.01
CA LEU A 157 11.22 6.13 8.16
C LEU A 157 10.79 7.08 7.04
N PHE A 158 9.61 6.87 6.44
CA PHE A 158 9.05 7.77 5.44
C PHE A 158 8.73 9.15 6.02
N LEU A 159 8.12 9.21 7.22
CA LEU A 159 7.84 10.46 7.92
C LEU A 159 9.13 11.21 8.27
N ASP A 160 10.12 10.52 8.85
CA ASP A 160 11.45 11.08 9.12
C ASP A 160 12.12 11.61 7.84
N THR A 161 11.99 10.88 6.73
CA THR A 161 12.53 11.29 5.44
C THR A 161 11.86 12.57 4.90
N LEU A 162 10.53 12.71 5.05
CA LEU A 162 9.81 13.92 4.69
C LEU A 162 10.29 15.12 5.53
N GLU A 163 10.42 14.94 6.84
CA GLU A 163 10.91 16.00 7.73
C GLU A 163 12.32 16.44 7.35
N ARG A 164 13.24 15.51 7.09
CA ARG A 164 14.60 15.81 6.63
C ARG A 164 14.64 16.48 5.26
N MET A 165 13.57 16.38 4.47
CA MET A 165 13.40 17.13 3.22
C MET A 165 12.83 18.55 3.45
N GLY A 166 12.63 18.96 4.70
CA GLY A 166 12.07 20.26 5.07
C GLY A 166 10.53 20.31 5.03
N VAL A 167 9.87 19.15 5.05
CA VAL A 167 8.41 19.02 4.97
C VAL A 167 7.89 18.42 6.26
N ASP A 168 7.13 19.20 7.05
CA ASP A 168 6.54 18.72 8.30
C ASP A 168 5.44 17.67 8.03
N PRO A 169 5.66 16.39 8.34
CA PRO A 169 4.68 15.32 8.07
C PRO A 169 3.44 15.40 8.96
N SER A 170 3.50 16.15 10.06
CA SER A 170 2.37 16.39 10.97
C SER A 170 1.51 17.58 10.51
N SER A 171 1.93 18.30 9.48
CA SER A 171 1.11 19.34 8.86
C SER A 171 0.02 18.74 7.97
N SER A 172 -1.03 19.53 7.69
CA SER A 172 -2.13 19.12 6.80
C SER A 172 -2.38 20.21 5.74
N PRO A 173 -1.51 20.33 4.72
CA PRO A 173 -1.63 21.38 3.73
C PRO A 173 -2.95 21.28 2.95
N LYS A 174 -3.62 22.42 2.73
CA LYS A 174 -4.95 22.48 2.07
C LYS A 174 -5.01 21.87 0.65
N LYS A 175 -3.87 21.66 0.00
CA LYS A 175 -3.76 21.07 -1.35
C LYS A 175 -2.96 19.77 -1.34
N GLY A 176 -2.72 19.19 -0.15
CA GLY A 176 -1.78 18.11 0.05
C GLY A 176 -0.32 18.57 0.00
N PHE A 177 0.58 17.63 0.27
CA PHE A 177 2.03 17.82 0.18
C PHE A 177 2.52 17.90 -1.26
N GLY A 178 1.74 17.36 -2.19
CA GLY A 178 2.03 17.34 -3.61
C GLY A 178 2.74 16.04 -4.04
N PRO A 179 2.38 15.50 -5.22
CA PRO A 179 2.81 14.16 -5.62
C PRO A 179 4.33 14.02 -5.80
N MET A 180 5.00 15.09 -6.26
CA MET A 180 6.45 15.07 -6.46
C MET A 180 7.23 15.02 -5.14
N VAL A 181 6.72 15.65 -4.09
CA VAL A 181 7.31 15.61 -2.75
C VAL A 181 7.19 14.20 -2.18
N LEU A 182 5.97 13.65 -2.18
CA LEU A 182 5.70 12.28 -1.70
C LEU A 182 6.50 11.25 -2.49
N ARG A 183 6.59 11.39 -3.82
CA ARG A 183 7.43 10.57 -4.71
C ARG A 183 8.89 10.57 -4.27
N LYS A 184 9.46 11.77 -4.06
CA LYS A 184 10.87 11.92 -3.71
C LYS A 184 11.17 11.34 -2.32
N ALA A 185 10.27 11.54 -1.36
CA ALA A 185 10.38 10.93 -0.04
C ALA A 185 10.29 9.40 -0.10
N MET A 186 9.36 8.85 -0.89
CA MET A 186 9.22 7.42 -1.10
C MET A 186 10.50 6.80 -1.69
N LEU A 187 11.07 7.42 -2.74
CA LEU A 187 12.34 6.98 -3.33
C LEU A 187 13.49 6.97 -2.32
N LYS A 188 13.62 8.03 -1.52
CA LYS A 188 14.65 8.14 -0.48
C LYS A 188 14.43 7.13 0.64
N THR A 189 13.19 6.83 0.98
CA THR A 189 12.84 5.80 1.99
C THR A 189 13.28 4.42 1.50
N ILE A 190 12.93 4.05 0.26
CA ILE A 190 13.35 2.78 -0.36
C ILE A 190 14.88 2.69 -0.48
N ALA A 191 15.55 3.78 -0.87
CA ALA A 191 17.01 3.81 -0.93
C ALA A 191 17.64 3.54 0.44
N GLN A 192 17.16 4.19 1.50
CA GLN A 192 17.65 3.95 2.86
C GLN A 192 17.41 2.51 3.35
N ILE A 193 16.26 1.91 3.02
CA ILE A 193 15.99 0.50 3.33
C ILE A 193 17.02 -0.40 2.65
N ASN A 194 17.30 -0.18 1.36
CA ASN A 194 18.31 -0.95 0.64
C ASN A 194 19.71 -0.75 1.26
N ASP A 195 20.10 0.49 1.57
CA ASP A 195 21.40 0.78 2.19
C ASP A 195 21.56 0.05 3.53
N LEU A 196 20.49 -0.07 4.32
CA LEU A 196 20.50 -0.81 5.59
C LEU A 196 20.71 -2.31 5.38
N ILE A 197 20.09 -2.88 4.34
CA ILE A 197 20.21 -4.29 3.96
C ILE A 197 21.60 -4.59 3.41
N ASP A 198 22.13 -3.73 2.55
CA ASP A 198 23.47 -3.86 1.95
C ASP A 198 24.58 -3.82 3.01
N GLN A 199 24.33 -3.19 4.16
CA GLN A 199 25.24 -3.17 5.30
C GLN A 199 25.14 -4.42 6.20
N ILE A 200 24.36 -5.45 5.86
CA ILE A 200 24.39 -6.73 6.61
C ILE A 200 25.68 -7.48 6.20
N PRO A 201 26.55 -7.89 7.15
CA PRO A 201 27.78 -8.60 6.82
C PRO A 201 27.53 -9.89 6.04
N GLU A 202 28.30 -10.12 4.96
CA GLU A 202 28.20 -11.32 4.13
C GLU A 202 28.35 -12.61 4.94
N SER A 203 29.24 -12.62 5.94
CA SER A 203 29.40 -13.74 6.86
C SER A 203 28.09 -14.10 7.59
N THR A 204 27.32 -13.09 7.99
CA THR A 204 26.04 -13.26 8.69
C THR A 204 24.96 -13.74 7.73
N LEU A 205 24.92 -13.21 6.50
CA LEU A 205 23.99 -13.67 5.45
C LEU A 205 24.12 -15.17 5.20
N HIS A 206 25.36 -15.67 5.08
CA HIS A 206 25.62 -17.09 4.86
C HIS A 206 25.38 -17.94 6.11
N SER A 207 25.84 -17.51 7.29
CA SER A 207 25.74 -18.33 8.51
C SER A 207 24.30 -18.52 8.98
N GLU A 208 23.44 -17.52 8.80
CA GLU A 208 22.05 -17.53 9.26
C GLU A 208 21.03 -17.77 8.13
N ASN A 209 21.49 -17.92 6.88
CA ASN A 209 20.64 -18.09 5.69
C ASN A 209 19.54 -17.01 5.59
N ILE A 210 19.95 -15.75 5.67
CA ILE A 210 19.04 -14.60 5.77
C ILE A 210 18.44 -14.27 4.40
N ASP A 211 17.12 -14.23 4.31
CA ASP A 211 16.43 -13.67 3.15
C ASP A 211 16.47 -12.14 3.19
N THR A 212 17.26 -11.55 2.29
CA THR A 212 17.42 -10.09 2.12
C THR A 212 16.44 -9.50 1.11
N ARG A 213 15.59 -10.33 0.49
CA ARG A 213 14.61 -9.87 -0.47
C ARG A 213 13.54 -9.03 0.22
N SER A 214 13.35 -7.83 -0.29
CA SER A 214 12.35 -6.87 0.13
C SER A 214 11.30 -6.76 -0.97
N LEU A 215 10.05 -6.99 -0.60
CA LEU A 215 8.89 -6.72 -1.45
C LEU A 215 8.26 -5.46 -0.89
N LEU A 216 8.40 -4.33 -1.59
CA LEU A 216 8.01 -3.02 -1.05
C LEU A 216 6.86 -2.45 -1.88
N ASN A 217 5.70 -3.12 -1.88
CA ASN A 217 4.50 -2.50 -2.45
C ASN A 217 3.92 -1.54 -1.42
N PHE A 218 4.50 -0.34 -1.33
CA PHE A 218 4.00 0.75 -0.50
C PHE A 218 2.93 1.55 -1.22
N CYS A 219 1.97 2.06 -0.46
CA CYS A 219 0.97 3.03 -0.90
C CYS A 219 0.86 4.13 0.15
N VAL A 220 0.99 5.39 -0.26
CA VAL A 220 0.78 6.55 0.61
C VAL A 220 -0.16 7.54 -0.04
N SER A 221 -1.00 8.18 0.76
CA SER A 221 -1.83 9.31 0.34
C SER A 221 -1.81 10.43 1.37
N ASP A 222 -1.99 11.67 0.88
CA ASP A 222 -2.17 12.89 1.67
C ASP A 222 -3.59 13.47 1.57
N GLY A 223 -4.57 12.64 1.17
CA GLY A 223 -5.94 13.06 0.87
C GLY A 223 -6.14 13.63 -0.53
N HIS A 224 -5.06 13.93 -1.26
CA HIS A 224 -5.10 14.60 -2.56
C HIS A 224 -4.40 13.79 -3.65
N SER A 225 -3.28 13.19 -3.32
CA SER A 225 -2.39 12.41 -4.18
C SER A 225 -2.25 10.99 -3.64
N ILE A 226 -1.90 10.06 -4.51
CA ILE A 226 -1.57 8.68 -4.15
C ILE A 226 -0.24 8.31 -4.80
N ILE A 227 0.70 7.81 -4.00
CA ILE A 227 1.95 7.23 -4.50
C ILE A 227 1.94 5.75 -4.18
N CYS A 228 1.99 4.92 -5.22
CA CYS A 228 2.10 3.48 -5.11
C CYS A 228 3.43 3.01 -5.68
N THR A 229 4.03 2.02 -5.02
CA THR A 229 5.25 1.37 -5.50
C THR A 229 4.97 -0.10 -5.78
N ARG A 230 5.62 -0.65 -6.80
CA ARG A 230 5.76 -2.08 -7.01
C ARG A 230 7.25 -2.37 -7.12
N TYR A 231 7.84 -2.88 -6.04
CA TYR A 231 9.29 -2.93 -5.92
C TYR A 231 9.78 -4.26 -5.33
N ILE A 232 10.90 -4.73 -5.88
CA ILE A 232 11.73 -5.79 -5.32
C ILE A 232 13.21 -5.41 -5.45
N ASN A 233 14.02 -5.71 -4.43
CA ASN A 233 15.48 -5.50 -4.45
C ASN A 233 16.27 -6.71 -5.00
N SER A 234 15.62 -7.59 -5.75
CA SER A 234 16.22 -8.76 -6.41
C SER A 234 16.14 -8.61 -7.92
N SER A 235 17.19 -9.03 -8.62
CA SER A 235 17.23 -9.08 -10.09
C SER A 235 16.63 -10.36 -10.67
N THR A 236 16.44 -11.39 -9.85
CA THR A 236 16.01 -12.74 -10.29
C THR A 236 14.60 -13.09 -9.83
N ASP A 237 14.13 -12.50 -8.74
CA ASP A 237 12.82 -12.81 -8.16
C ASP A 237 11.72 -11.90 -8.70
N GLU A 238 10.48 -12.39 -8.63
CA GLU A 238 9.31 -11.63 -9.04
C GLU A 238 8.81 -10.70 -7.93
N ALA A 239 8.53 -9.44 -8.27
CA ALA A 239 7.88 -8.50 -7.37
C ALA A 239 6.42 -8.89 -7.09
N ALA A 240 5.94 -8.64 -5.87
CA ALA A 240 4.55 -8.88 -5.49
C ALA A 240 3.59 -8.18 -6.47
N SER A 241 2.49 -8.88 -6.80
CA SER A 241 1.46 -8.42 -7.72
C SER A 241 0.88 -7.06 -7.29
N LEU A 242 0.73 -6.18 -8.28
CA LEU A 242 0.04 -4.91 -8.16
C LEU A 242 -0.53 -4.55 -9.54
N TYR A 243 -1.80 -4.17 -9.56
CA TYR A 243 -2.55 -3.84 -10.75
C TYR A 243 -3.11 -2.43 -10.61
N TYR A 244 -3.30 -1.76 -11.73
CA TYR A 244 -4.01 -0.50 -11.75
C TYR A 244 -5.07 -0.49 -12.86
N SER A 245 -6.10 0.31 -12.65
CA SER A 245 -7.10 0.64 -13.65
C SER A 245 -7.44 2.11 -13.52
N SER A 246 -7.54 2.80 -14.66
CA SER A 246 -8.01 4.16 -14.72
C SER A 246 -9.10 4.31 -15.77
N GLY A 247 -10.06 5.19 -15.50
CA GLY A 247 -11.19 5.44 -16.39
C GLY A 247 -12.11 6.51 -15.83
N THR A 248 -13.28 6.67 -16.43
CA THR A 248 -14.26 7.70 -16.07
C THR A 248 -15.15 7.27 -14.92
N GLN A 249 -15.44 5.97 -14.78
CA GLN A 249 -16.41 5.49 -13.80
C GLN A 249 -16.19 4.01 -13.44
N TRP A 250 -16.32 3.68 -12.16
CA TRP A 250 -16.47 2.30 -11.68
C TRP A 250 -17.96 1.98 -11.55
N GLU A 251 -18.49 1.10 -12.39
CA GLU A 251 -19.92 0.78 -12.45
C GLU A 251 -20.19 -0.72 -12.47
N THR A 252 -21.40 -1.10 -12.06
CA THR A 252 -21.92 -2.45 -12.18
C THR A 252 -22.18 -2.76 -13.65
N ARG A 253 -21.75 -3.94 -14.09
CA ARG A 253 -22.09 -4.56 -15.37
C ARG A 253 -23.09 -5.68 -15.09
N GLN A 254 -24.25 -5.61 -15.73
CA GLN A 254 -25.17 -6.76 -15.79
C GLN A 254 -24.73 -7.68 -16.93
N HIS A 255 -24.32 -8.91 -16.60
CA HIS A 255 -24.11 -9.99 -17.56
C HIS A 255 -24.40 -11.32 -16.86
N ASP A 256 -25.31 -12.13 -17.41
CA ASP A 256 -25.71 -13.47 -16.93
C ASP A 256 -25.84 -13.63 -15.40
N ASP A 257 -27.01 -13.30 -14.85
CA ASP A 257 -27.49 -13.54 -13.47
C ASP A 257 -26.56 -13.13 -12.29
N ASN A 258 -25.37 -12.60 -12.55
CA ASN A 258 -24.40 -12.14 -11.55
C ASN A 258 -24.01 -10.69 -11.84
N GLU A 259 -24.18 -9.83 -10.84
CA GLU A 259 -23.65 -8.47 -10.89
C GLU A 259 -22.13 -8.51 -10.77
N ASN A 260 -21.43 -7.97 -11.78
CA ASN A 260 -19.99 -7.80 -11.76
C ASN A 260 -19.61 -6.33 -11.91
N TYR A 261 -18.34 -5.97 -11.72
CA TYR A 261 -17.89 -4.59 -11.76
C TYR A 261 -16.86 -4.32 -12.87
N GLN A 262 -16.91 -3.15 -13.48
CA GLN A 262 -15.95 -2.78 -14.51
C GLN A 262 -15.54 -1.30 -14.46
N MET A 263 -14.34 -1.03 -14.96
CA MET A 263 -13.88 0.32 -15.25
C MET A 263 -14.38 0.75 -16.62
N LYS A 264 -15.19 1.80 -16.66
CA LYS A 264 -15.64 2.42 -17.89
C LYS A 264 -14.68 3.51 -18.33
N ARG A 265 -14.46 3.62 -19.65
CA ARG A 265 -13.58 4.62 -20.27
C ARG A 265 -14.33 5.31 -21.40
N ARG A 266 -15.20 6.26 -21.06
CA ARG A 266 -16.04 6.96 -22.07
C ARG A 266 -15.26 8.03 -22.84
N ASP A 267 -14.21 8.59 -22.26
CA ASP A 267 -13.39 9.63 -22.85
C ASP A 267 -11.89 9.40 -22.59
N LYS A 268 -11.04 10.38 -22.96
CA LYS A 268 -9.59 10.35 -22.71
C LYS A 268 -9.21 10.77 -21.28
N GLY A 269 -10.17 11.18 -20.45
CA GLY A 269 -9.99 11.50 -19.03
C GLY A 269 -9.95 10.22 -18.19
N ALA A 270 -9.39 10.31 -16.99
CA ALA A 270 -9.36 9.20 -16.03
C ALA A 270 -9.77 9.66 -14.62
N ASP A 271 -11.04 10.05 -14.47
CA ASP A 271 -11.58 10.59 -13.22
C ASP A 271 -11.52 9.62 -12.03
N VAL A 272 -11.34 8.34 -12.31
CA VAL A 272 -11.18 7.26 -11.34
C VAL A 272 -9.84 6.55 -11.57
N VAL A 273 -9.13 6.31 -10.47
CA VAL A 273 -7.97 5.43 -10.38
C VAL A 273 -8.21 4.39 -9.30
N LEU A 274 -7.99 3.12 -9.66
CA LEU A 274 -8.04 1.98 -8.76
C LEU A 274 -6.68 1.27 -8.82
N VAL A 275 -6.04 1.03 -7.67
CA VAL A 275 -4.82 0.21 -7.59
C VAL A 275 -5.08 -0.92 -6.59
N SER A 276 -4.80 -2.15 -6.99
CA SER A 276 -5.11 -3.32 -6.18
C SER A 276 -4.04 -4.39 -6.30
N SER A 277 -3.87 -5.18 -5.24
CA SER A 277 -2.93 -6.30 -5.25
C SER A 277 -3.34 -7.40 -6.25
N GLU A 278 -4.64 -7.59 -6.45
CA GLU A 278 -5.21 -8.42 -7.51
C GLU A 278 -6.37 -7.69 -8.20
N PRO A 279 -6.63 -7.91 -9.49
CA PRO A 279 -7.76 -7.30 -10.18
C PRO A 279 -9.08 -7.61 -9.46
N LEU A 280 -9.91 -6.59 -9.21
CA LEU A 280 -11.25 -6.84 -8.63
C LEU A 280 -12.15 -7.62 -9.60
N THR A 281 -11.82 -7.59 -10.89
CA THR A 281 -12.38 -8.41 -11.95
C THR A 281 -11.29 -8.87 -12.93
N PHE A 282 -11.38 -10.13 -13.37
CA PHE A 282 -10.40 -10.75 -14.28
C PHE A 282 -10.78 -10.61 -15.77
N GLU A 283 -11.70 -9.71 -16.11
CA GLU A 283 -12.08 -9.46 -17.50
C GLU A 283 -10.92 -8.84 -18.29
N ARG A 284 -10.70 -9.30 -19.52
CA ARG A 284 -9.62 -8.80 -20.37
C ARG A 284 -9.78 -7.29 -20.63
N GLY A 285 -8.70 -6.54 -20.50
CA GLY A 285 -8.66 -5.10 -20.78
C GLY A 285 -9.18 -4.21 -19.64
N GLN A 286 -9.61 -4.77 -18.50
CA GLN A 286 -10.08 -3.97 -17.36
C GLN A 286 -8.96 -3.44 -16.48
N THR A 287 -7.90 -4.22 -16.29
CA THR A 287 -6.76 -3.88 -15.43
C THR A 287 -5.45 -4.09 -16.16
N GLU A 288 -4.46 -3.29 -15.80
CA GLU A 288 -3.08 -3.43 -16.27
C GLU A 288 -2.21 -3.81 -15.09
N THR A 289 -1.31 -4.78 -15.28
CA THR A 289 -0.27 -5.04 -14.30
C THR A 289 0.62 -3.80 -14.20
N MET A 290 0.82 -3.30 -13.00
CA MET A 290 1.84 -2.30 -12.74
C MET A 290 3.18 -2.92 -13.11
N ARG A 291 3.75 -2.49 -14.24
CA ARG A 291 5.14 -2.79 -14.54
C ARG A 291 5.97 -2.07 -13.49
N ASN A 292 7.18 -2.54 -13.27
CA ASN A 292 8.08 -1.90 -12.34
C ASN A 292 8.31 -0.39 -12.71
N SER A 293 7.88 0.07 -13.89
CA SER A 293 8.11 1.40 -14.46
C SER A 293 6.88 2.23 -14.93
N THR A 294 5.65 2.07 -14.40
CA THR A 294 4.47 2.78 -14.98
C THR A 294 4.01 4.06 -14.25
N LEU A 295 4.28 5.26 -14.79
CA LEU A 295 3.58 6.49 -14.37
C LEU A 295 2.14 6.52 -14.91
N GLY A 296 1.14 6.72 -14.06
CA GLY A 296 -0.25 6.96 -14.46
C GLY A 296 -0.60 8.45 -14.44
N SER A 297 -1.51 8.89 -15.29
CA SER A 297 -1.87 10.29 -15.59
C SER A 297 -2.56 11.09 -14.46
N TYR A 298 -2.59 10.60 -13.22
CA TYR A 298 -3.21 11.27 -12.06
C TYR A 298 -2.34 11.16 -10.83
N SER A 299 -1.39 12.08 -10.62
CA SER A 299 -0.53 12.13 -9.41
C SER A 299 0.07 10.77 -8.96
N LEU A 300 0.02 9.73 -9.80
CA LEU A 300 0.33 8.35 -9.49
C LEU A 300 1.71 8.12 -10.02
N THR A 301 2.66 8.14 -9.09
CA THR A 301 4.02 7.85 -9.45
C THR A 301 4.39 6.43 -9.04
N VAL A 302 4.72 5.61 -10.04
CA VAL A 302 5.44 4.34 -9.84
C VAL A 302 6.94 4.59 -9.96
N LEU A 303 7.70 3.95 -9.08
CA LEU A 303 9.12 4.17 -8.89
C LEU A 303 9.89 2.85 -9.05
N GLN A 304 10.96 2.86 -9.84
CA GLN A 304 11.91 1.75 -9.97
C GLN A 304 13.37 2.19 -9.77
N LYS A 305 14.19 1.28 -9.22
CA LYS A 305 15.63 1.14 -9.49
C LYS A 305 15.82 -0.08 -10.41
N ILE A 306 16.46 0.11 -11.55
CA ILE A 306 16.92 -0.98 -12.41
C ILE A 306 18.24 -1.50 -11.82
N GLY A 307 18.48 -2.81 -11.93
CA GLY A 307 19.60 -3.53 -11.33
C GLY A 307 20.98 -2.90 -11.57
N SER A 308 21.89 -3.26 -10.67
CA SER A 308 23.31 -2.90 -10.62
C SER A 308 23.97 -2.62 -11.97
N THR A 309 24.25 -1.35 -12.24
CA THR A 309 25.44 -0.94 -12.97
C THR A 309 26.29 -0.11 -12.03
N SER A 310 27.57 -0.46 -11.98
CA SER A 310 28.64 0.26 -11.31
C SER A 310 28.52 1.77 -11.54
N LEU A 311 28.69 2.53 -10.46
CA LEU A 311 29.00 3.95 -10.53
C LEU A 311 30.19 4.15 -11.47
N PRO A 312 30.14 5.07 -12.46
CA PRO A 312 31.38 5.59 -13.00
C PRO A 312 32.06 6.38 -11.88
N THR A 313 33.24 5.90 -11.46
CA THR A 313 34.17 6.69 -10.67
C THR A 313 34.49 7.99 -11.41
N PRO A 314 34.60 9.12 -10.69
CA PRO A 314 34.96 10.38 -11.31
C PRO A 314 36.45 10.41 -11.62
N SER A 315 36.78 10.44 -12.91
CA SER A 315 37.94 11.14 -13.49
C SER A 315 37.72 11.29 -14.98
#